data_AF-A0A9P0MJT4-F1
#
_entry.id   AF-A0A9P0MJT4-F1
#
_cell.length_a   1.000
_cell.length_b   1.000
_cell.length_c   1.000
_cell.angle_alpha   90.00
_cell.angle_beta   90.00
_cell.angle_gamma   90.00
#
_symmetry.space_group_name_H-M   'P 1'
#
loop_
_entity.id
_entity.type
_entity.pdbx_description
1 polymer ?
#
loop_
_entity_poly.entity_id
_entity_poly.type
_entity_poly.pdbx_seq_one_letter_code
_entity_poly.pdbx_strand_id
1 'polypeptide(L)'
;MRFLNLCAANTDRQGAFTRSVEKHDIPKWLIDIRHDVAHAHKLPSKDILKVGLQTALRWLKERYWEQQFELVQDYEVYEEHFGLEIIEVIKLYARLILNIHNQNDEVLSGAYMNKLSNLVKRKYKVRPDQLDANTIKSVLEETIRQLLSDPNNQTAMEKNVEVLVSNDFMLGVMPELDSTRIPSSFRDIWIDLLDILNDYNLLIPLLGKLYQFTGDSLMSSPLRNVASLWIDEIFKGLISKKYVKKEENMSEGEIERKIKFKSLNQVPVEEVQTFEDMVLNSPNEYVFNYLESMLCYGGKNEDYIEETRKLLSKLLSKQNMSWDNSLATVDDLPEIDDVPEVPVIKTEPPVEEIEVATTRWTLLTDTKEFRGCPLGVLPHQHGDSNPVLLF
;
A
#
# COMPACT_ATOMS: atom_id res chain seq x y z
N MET A 1 -44.61 8.48 7.26
CA MET A 1 -45.19 9.39 6.25
C MET A 1 -44.22 9.73 5.12
N ARG A 2 -43.12 10.47 5.36
CA ARG A 2 -42.18 10.88 4.28
C ARG A 2 -41.60 9.73 3.47
N PHE A 3 -41.14 8.67 4.15
CA PHE A 3 -40.65 7.43 3.51
C PHE A 3 -41.66 6.86 2.49
N LEU A 4 -42.89 6.59 2.92
CA LEU A 4 -43.94 6.05 2.06
C LEU A 4 -44.35 7.00 0.91
N ASN A 5 -44.25 8.32 1.12
CA ASN A 5 -44.48 9.29 0.04
C ASN A 5 -43.39 9.19 -1.03
N LEU A 6 -42.11 9.07 -0.62
CA LEU A 6 -40.99 8.95 -1.55
C LEU A 6 -41.03 7.64 -2.34
N CYS A 7 -41.36 6.52 -1.68
CA CYS A 7 -41.54 5.23 -2.36
C CYS A 7 -42.64 5.26 -3.43
N ALA A 8 -43.60 6.21 -3.34
CA ALA A 8 -44.68 6.36 -4.31
C ALA A 8 -44.51 7.55 -5.26
N ALA A 9 -43.57 8.46 -5.00
CA ALA A 9 -43.36 9.68 -5.78
C ALA A 9 -42.77 9.40 -7.17
N ASN A 10 -42.06 8.28 -7.35
CA ASN A 10 -41.43 7.91 -8.62
C ASN A 10 -42.40 7.30 -9.65
N THR A 11 -43.70 7.25 -9.37
CA THR A 11 -44.72 6.79 -10.33
C THR A 11 -45.71 7.91 -10.60
N ASP A 12 -45.46 8.65 -11.67
CA ASP A 12 -46.30 9.71 -12.22
C ASP A 12 -47.72 9.20 -12.52
N ARG A 13 -48.64 9.47 -11.59
CA ARG A 13 -50.02 9.96 -11.79
C ARG A 13 -50.79 9.81 -10.48
N GLN A 14 -51.28 10.93 -9.96
CA GLN A 14 -52.18 10.98 -8.80
C GLN A 14 -53.34 10.00 -9.00
N GLY A 15 -53.38 8.96 -8.16
CA GLY A 15 -54.44 7.94 -8.17
C GLY A 15 -53.97 6.49 -8.03
N ALA A 16 -52.66 6.19 -8.15
CA ALA A 16 -52.14 4.82 -8.18
C ALA A 16 -51.33 4.39 -6.93
N PHE A 17 -51.51 5.03 -5.77
CA PHE A 17 -50.68 4.77 -4.57
C PHE A 17 -50.69 3.29 -4.15
N THR A 18 -51.82 2.60 -4.21
CA THR A 18 -51.91 1.17 -3.90
C THR A 18 -51.26 0.27 -4.95
N ARG A 19 -51.36 0.62 -6.24
CA ARG A 19 -50.80 -0.18 -7.36
C ARG A 19 -49.29 -0.07 -7.50
N SER A 20 -48.71 1.10 -7.20
CA SER A 20 -47.26 1.29 -7.26
C SER A 20 -46.54 0.62 -6.09
N VAL A 21 -47.21 0.52 -4.94
CA VAL A 21 -46.60 -0.05 -3.72
C VAL A 21 -46.62 -1.59 -3.75
N GLU A 22 -47.59 -2.20 -4.44
CA GLU A 22 -47.58 -3.64 -4.77
C GLU A 22 -46.37 -4.06 -5.62
N LYS A 23 -45.84 -3.15 -6.47
CA LYS A 23 -44.62 -3.42 -7.25
C LYS A 23 -43.34 -3.41 -6.43
N HIS A 24 -43.37 -2.86 -5.21
CA HIS A 24 -42.19 -2.66 -4.37
C HIS A 24 -42.20 -3.52 -3.09
N ASP A 25 -43.09 -4.53 -3.02
CA ASP A 25 -43.22 -5.46 -1.87
C ASP A 25 -43.39 -4.76 -0.51
N ILE A 26 -43.92 -3.55 -0.47
CA ILE A 26 -44.18 -2.88 0.81
C ILE A 26 -45.53 -3.37 1.35
N PRO A 27 -45.62 -3.78 2.63
CA PRO A 27 -46.84 -4.31 3.19
C PRO A 27 -48.01 -3.32 3.13
N LYS A 28 -49.18 -3.81 2.69
CA LYS A 28 -50.41 -3.01 2.56
C LYS A 28 -50.82 -2.30 3.84
N TRP A 29 -50.61 -2.91 5.00
CA TRP A 29 -50.96 -2.28 6.28
C TRP A 29 -50.11 -1.02 6.58
N LEU A 30 -48.90 -0.89 6.02
CA LEU A 30 -48.10 0.35 6.13
C LEU A 30 -48.72 1.49 5.31
N ILE A 31 -49.34 1.15 4.17
CA ILE A 31 -50.11 2.10 3.33
C ILE A 31 -51.34 2.56 4.08
N ASP A 32 -52.04 1.63 4.73
CA ASP A 32 -53.25 1.94 5.49
C ASP A 32 -52.93 2.88 6.67
N ILE A 33 -51.80 2.67 7.36
CA ILE A 33 -51.28 3.60 8.37
C ILE A 33 -51.08 5.01 7.79
N ARG A 34 -50.52 5.13 6.59
CA ARG A 34 -50.34 6.43 5.94
C ARG A 34 -51.69 7.09 5.64
N HIS A 35 -52.64 6.33 5.12
CA HIS A 35 -53.98 6.81 4.82
C HIS A 35 -54.69 7.30 6.09
N ASP A 36 -54.60 6.53 7.17
CA ASP A 36 -55.22 6.86 8.46
C ASP A 36 -54.64 8.13 9.08
N VAL A 37 -53.32 8.29 9.00
CA VAL A 37 -52.61 9.48 9.49
C VAL A 37 -52.89 10.72 8.62
N ALA A 38 -53.07 10.57 7.31
CA ALA A 38 -53.29 11.68 6.39
C ALA A 38 -54.75 12.16 6.29
N HIS A 39 -55.71 11.23 6.34
CA HIS A 39 -57.11 11.51 5.98
C HIS A 39 -58.12 11.10 7.05
N ALA A 40 -57.83 10.11 7.90
CA ALA A 40 -58.81 9.59 8.86
C ALA A 40 -58.79 10.30 10.23
N HIS A 41 -57.95 11.33 10.42
CA HIS A 41 -57.73 12.03 11.70
C HIS A 41 -57.49 11.10 12.91
N LYS A 42 -57.09 9.84 12.64
CA LYS A 42 -56.90 8.80 13.65
C LYS A 42 -55.44 8.45 13.70
N LEU A 43 -54.76 8.93 14.74
CA LEU A 43 -53.37 8.57 14.97
C LEU A 43 -53.31 7.09 15.41
N PRO A 44 -52.54 6.22 14.72
CA PRO A 44 -52.34 4.85 15.16
C PRO A 44 -51.69 4.79 16.54
N SER A 45 -51.88 3.68 17.25
CA SER A 45 -51.24 3.49 18.55
C SER A 45 -49.71 3.48 18.42
N LYS A 46 -49.02 3.83 19.51
CA LYS A 46 -47.56 3.84 19.58
C LYS A 46 -46.94 2.50 19.15
N ASP A 47 -47.58 1.39 19.50
CA ASP A 47 -47.08 0.06 19.17
C ASP A 47 -47.18 -0.22 17.66
N ILE A 48 -48.29 0.17 17.03
CA ILE A 48 -48.47 0.07 15.57
C ILE A 48 -47.43 0.93 14.84
N LEU A 49 -47.15 2.14 15.34
CA LEU A 49 -46.12 3.01 14.76
C LEU A 49 -44.71 2.44 14.91
N LYS A 50 -44.38 1.81 16.05
CA LYS A 50 -43.09 1.13 16.26
C LYS A 50 -42.91 -0.03 15.29
N VAL A 51 -43.92 -0.88 15.16
CA VAL A 51 -43.88 -2.00 14.21
C VAL A 51 -43.76 -1.46 12.78
N GLY A 52 -44.52 -0.42 12.44
CA GLY A 52 -44.44 0.28 11.15
C GLY A 52 -43.03 0.80 10.82
N LEU A 53 -42.37 1.42 11.79
CA LEU A 53 -41.00 1.93 11.64
C LEU A 53 -39.99 0.80 11.46
N GLN A 54 -40.07 -0.25 12.28
CA GLN A 54 -39.16 -1.40 12.20
C GLN A 54 -39.28 -2.11 10.84
N THR A 55 -40.51 -2.27 10.35
CA THR A 55 -40.76 -2.86 9.02
C THR A 55 -40.20 -1.97 7.90
N ALA A 56 -40.36 -0.65 7.99
CA ALA A 56 -39.80 0.28 6.99
C ALA A 56 -38.26 0.27 6.98
N LEU A 57 -37.63 0.28 8.15
CA LEU A 57 -36.16 0.24 8.28
C LEU A 57 -35.58 -1.08 7.75
N ARG A 58 -36.24 -2.21 8.05
CA ARG A 58 -35.84 -3.52 7.52
C ARG A 58 -35.92 -3.55 6.00
N TRP A 59 -37.04 -3.08 5.45
CA TRP A 59 -37.20 -2.99 4.00
C TRP A 59 -36.10 -2.13 3.36
N LEU A 60 -35.76 -0.98 3.96
CA LEU A 60 -34.69 -0.11 3.46
C LEU A 60 -33.32 -0.79 3.50
N LYS A 61 -33.03 -1.54 4.57
CA LYS A 61 -31.79 -2.32 4.70
C LYS A 61 -31.69 -3.33 3.56
N GLU A 62 -32.70 -4.17 3.39
CA GLU A 62 -32.69 -5.30 2.46
C GLU A 62 -32.78 -4.87 0.98
N ARG A 63 -33.59 -3.85 0.67
CA ARG A 63 -33.90 -3.48 -0.72
C ARG A 63 -33.07 -2.32 -1.26
N TYR A 64 -32.48 -1.50 -0.38
CA TYR A 64 -31.59 -0.42 -0.80
C TYR A 64 -30.17 -0.69 -0.33
N TRP A 65 -29.91 -0.68 0.97
CA TRP A 65 -28.54 -0.70 1.49
C TRP A 65 -27.76 -1.97 1.14
N GLU A 66 -28.35 -3.16 1.26
CA GLU A 66 -27.67 -4.42 0.92
C GLU A 66 -27.36 -4.52 -0.60
N GLN A 67 -28.24 -4.00 -1.46
CA GLN A 67 -27.98 -3.92 -2.89
C GLN A 67 -26.90 -2.88 -3.23
N GLN A 68 -26.87 -1.77 -2.50
CA GLN A 68 -25.82 -0.77 -2.64
C GLN A 68 -24.49 -1.26 -2.08
N PHE A 69 -24.47 -2.12 -1.07
CA PHE A 69 -23.23 -2.61 -0.45
C PHE A 69 -22.35 -3.39 -1.44
N GLU A 70 -22.94 -4.08 -2.42
CA GLU A 70 -22.18 -4.71 -3.51
C GLU A 70 -21.62 -3.72 -4.55
N LEU A 71 -22.21 -2.53 -4.64
CA LEU A 71 -21.86 -1.49 -5.63
C LEU A 71 -20.99 -0.37 -5.04
N VAL A 72 -21.12 -0.11 -3.75
CA VAL A 72 -20.42 0.91 -2.99
C VAL A 72 -19.17 0.24 -2.41
N GLN A 73 -18.04 0.45 -3.08
CA GLN A 73 -16.74 0.25 -2.45
C GLN A 73 -16.41 1.47 -1.59
N ASP A 74 -15.81 1.23 -0.42
CA ASP A 74 -15.25 2.30 0.40
C ASP A 74 -14.25 3.11 -0.45
N TYR A 75 -14.51 4.41 -0.57
CA TYR A 75 -13.60 5.34 -1.22
C TYR A 75 -12.60 5.84 -0.17
N GLU A 76 -11.42 5.24 -0.16
CA GLU A 76 -10.30 5.76 0.62
C GLU A 76 -9.66 6.92 -0.15
N VAL A 77 -9.86 8.14 0.36
CA VAL A 77 -9.19 9.35 -0.16
C VAL A 77 -7.73 9.29 0.28
N TYR A 78 -6.85 8.82 -0.60
CA TYR A 78 -5.42 9.01 -0.46
C TYR A 78 -5.07 10.42 -0.97
N GLU A 79 -4.63 11.29 -0.06
CA GLU A 79 -4.07 12.60 -0.41
C GLU A 79 -2.86 12.38 -1.36
N GLU A 80 -2.90 13.07 -2.51
CA GLU A 80 -1.86 13.16 -3.55
C GLU A 80 -1.62 11.90 -4.43
N HIS A 81 -2.23 11.89 -5.62
CA HIS A 81 -2.04 10.86 -6.67
C HIS A 81 -0.68 10.92 -7.39
N PHE A 82 0.30 11.69 -6.90
CA PHE A 82 1.62 11.75 -7.53
C PHE A 82 2.38 10.44 -7.26
N GLY A 83 2.71 9.71 -8.33
CA GLY A 83 3.51 8.49 -8.26
C GLY A 83 2.76 7.18 -7.98
N LEU A 84 1.43 7.17 -7.87
CA LEU A 84 0.68 5.90 -7.83
C LEU A 84 0.87 5.09 -9.12
N GLU A 85 1.02 5.77 -10.26
CA GLU A 85 1.26 5.11 -11.54
C GLU A 85 2.57 4.32 -11.55
N ILE A 86 3.67 4.86 -11.00
CA ILE A 86 4.95 4.12 -10.94
C ILE A 86 4.85 2.89 -10.02
N ILE A 87 4.17 3.03 -8.87
CA ILE A 87 3.96 1.92 -7.94
C ILE A 87 3.14 0.82 -8.61
N GLU A 88 2.06 1.19 -9.30
CA GLU A 88 1.25 0.23 -10.06
C GLU A 88 2.06 -0.46 -11.14
N VAL A 89 2.82 0.28 -11.95
CA VAL A 89 3.63 -0.29 -13.05
C VAL A 89 4.70 -1.23 -12.51
N ILE A 90 5.33 -0.91 -11.37
CA ILE A 90 6.30 -1.80 -10.71
C ILE A 90 5.63 -3.06 -10.15
N LYS A 91 4.45 -2.95 -9.53
CA LYS A 91 3.65 -4.12 -9.11
C LYS A 91 3.30 -5.00 -10.32
N LEU A 92 2.94 -4.39 -11.45
CA LEU A 92 2.68 -5.12 -12.70
C LEU A 92 3.95 -5.85 -13.15
N TYR A 93 5.07 -5.15 -13.25
CA TYR A 93 6.35 -5.76 -13.64
C TYR A 93 6.74 -6.94 -12.73
N ALA A 94 6.68 -6.76 -11.42
CA ALA A 94 7.01 -7.78 -10.43
C ALA A 94 6.13 -9.03 -10.57
N ARG A 95 4.81 -8.86 -10.77
CA ARG A 95 3.90 -10.00 -11.03
C ARG A 95 4.21 -10.70 -12.35
N LEU A 96 4.53 -9.95 -13.40
CA LEU A 96 4.87 -10.53 -14.70
C LEU A 96 6.11 -11.42 -14.60
N ILE A 97 7.21 -10.94 -14.00
CA ILE A 97 8.45 -11.72 -13.92
C ILE A 97 8.29 -12.97 -13.04
N LEU A 98 7.46 -12.90 -11.99
CA LEU A 98 7.15 -14.06 -11.17
C LEU A 98 6.29 -15.09 -11.91
N ASN A 99 5.31 -14.64 -12.70
CA ASN A 99 4.52 -15.53 -13.55
C ASN A 99 5.42 -16.23 -14.59
N ILE A 100 6.27 -15.47 -15.28
CA ILE A 100 7.27 -16.02 -16.22
C ILE A 100 8.17 -17.06 -15.54
N HIS A 101 8.64 -16.78 -14.33
CA HIS A 101 9.50 -17.70 -13.58
C HIS A 101 8.77 -19.00 -13.19
N ASN A 102 7.57 -18.87 -12.61
CA ASN A 102 6.84 -20.01 -12.07
C ASN A 102 6.28 -20.94 -13.16
N GLN A 103 6.37 -20.56 -14.44
CA GLN A 103 5.75 -21.27 -15.56
C GLN A 103 4.24 -21.53 -15.32
N ASN A 104 3.62 -20.68 -14.49
CA ASN A 104 2.22 -20.80 -14.15
C ASN A 104 1.42 -20.08 -15.23
N ASP A 105 0.76 -20.84 -16.10
CA ASP A 105 -0.33 -20.36 -16.99
C ASP A 105 -1.56 -19.85 -16.20
N GLU A 106 -1.44 -19.61 -14.88
CA GLU A 106 -2.46 -18.90 -14.13
C GLU A 106 -2.69 -17.56 -14.80
N VAL A 107 -3.87 -17.47 -15.41
CA VAL A 107 -4.36 -16.32 -16.13
C VAL A 107 -4.15 -15.11 -15.23
N LEU A 108 -3.17 -14.28 -15.59
CA LEU A 108 -3.04 -12.93 -15.06
C LEU A 108 -4.46 -12.34 -15.03
N SER A 109 -4.96 -12.04 -13.83
CA SER A 109 -6.39 -11.72 -13.65
C SER A 109 -6.90 -10.78 -14.74
N GLY A 110 -8.17 -10.93 -15.18
CA GLY A 110 -8.72 -10.10 -16.27
C GLY A 110 -8.51 -8.60 -16.03
N ALA A 111 -8.56 -8.15 -14.77
CA ALA A 111 -8.23 -6.78 -14.36
C ALA A 111 -6.76 -6.40 -14.63
N TYR A 112 -5.81 -7.28 -14.30
CA TYR A 112 -4.39 -7.10 -14.58
C TYR A 112 -4.12 -7.00 -16.09
N MET A 113 -4.66 -7.95 -16.88
CA MET A 113 -4.47 -7.95 -18.33
C MET A 113 -5.12 -6.73 -18.98
N ASN A 114 -6.25 -6.24 -18.45
CA ASN A 114 -6.87 -5.01 -18.91
C ASN A 114 -6.01 -3.76 -18.61
N LYS A 115 -5.44 -3.66 -17.41
CA LYS A 115 -4.52 -2.55 -17.06
C LYS A 115 -3.27 -2.56 -17.95
N LEU A 116 -2.64 -3.73 -18.08
CA LEU A 116 -1.50 -3.93 -18.96
C LEU A 116 -1.88 -3.64 -20.43
N SER A 117 -3.12 -3.98 -20.82
CA SER A 117 -3.67 -3.66 -22.14
C SER A 117 -3.78 -2.20 -22.41
N ASN A 118 -4.26 -1.43 -21.44
CA ASN A 118 -4.38 0.00 -21.58
C ASN A 118 -3.00 0.67 -21.68
N LEU A 119 -2.01 0.23 -20.89
CA LEU A 119 -0.64 0.74 -20.97
C LEU A 119 0.01 0.45 -22.34
N VAL A 120 -0.05 -0.81 -22.80
CA VAL A 120 0.51 -1.21 -24.10
C VAL A 120 -0.20 -0.53 -25.27
N LYS A 121 -1.55 -0.45 -25.25
CA LYS A 121 -2.33 0.20 -26.31
C LYS A 121 -2.02 1.69 -26.43
N ARG A 122 -1.85 2.39 -25.30
CA ARG A 122 -1.47 3.82 -25.29
C ARG A 122 -0.14 4.05 -26.00
N LYS A 123 0.84 3.16 -25.79
CA LYS A 123 2.21 3.35 -26.30
C LYS A 123 2.44 2.81 -27.71
N TYR A 124 1.88 1.64 -28.06
CA TYR A 124 2.19 0.97 -29.34
C TYR A 124 1.00 0.83 -30.30
N LYS A 125 -0.23 1.20 -29.89
CA LYS A 125 -1.47 0.95 -30.68
C LYS A 125 -1.68 -0.53 -31.06
N VAL A 126 -1.02 -1.46 -30.38
CA VAL A 126 -1.13 -2.92 -30.57
C VAL A 126 -1.94 -3.51 -29.42
N ARG A 127 -2.64 -4.61 -29.67
CA ARG A 127 -3.35 -5.33 -28.60
C ARG A 127 -2.39 -6.30 -27.87
N PRO A 128 -2.43 -6.42 -26.54
CA PRO A 128 -1.45 -7.20 -25.77
C PRO A 128 -1.59 -8.70 -25.93
N ASP A 129 -2.77 -9.18 -26.33
CA ASP A 129 -3.06 -10.57 -26.71
C ASP A 129 -2.23 -11.04 -27.91
N GLN A 130 -1.54 -10.13 -28.59
CA GLN A 130 -0.62 -10.42 -29.70
C GLN A 130 0.87 -10.25 -29.31
N LEU A 131 1.17 -9.89 -28.06
CA LEU A 131 2.54 -9.67 -27.58
C LEU A 131 2.98 -10.82 -26.68
N ASP A 132 4.20 -11.31 -26.89
CA ASP A 132 4.82 -12.27 -25.99
C ASP A 132 5.22 -11.62 -24.66
N ALA A 133 5.39 -12.44 -23.62
CA ALA A 133 5.69 -11.98 -22.27
C ALA A 133 7.00 -11.17 -22.17
N ASN A 134 8.01 -11.48 -23.00
CA ASN A 134 9.28 -10.74 -23.00
C ASN A 134 9.14 -9.37 -23.64
N THR A 135 8.31 -9.25 -24.68
CA THR A 135 7.95 -7.94 -25.26
C THR A 135 7.22 -7.09 -24.23
N ILE A 136 6.24 -7.66 -23.51
CA ILE A 136 5.53 -6.96 -22.44
C ILE A 136 6.50 -6.52 -21.33
N LYS A 137 7.40 -7.41 -20.91
CA LYS A 137 8.45 -7.11 -19.92
C LYS A 137 9.27 -5.89 -20.36
N SER A 138 9.74 -5.87 -21.60
CA SER A 138 10.54 -4.76 -22.16
C SER A 138 9.76 -3.44 -22.19
N VAL A 139 8.47 -3.48 -22.53
CA VAL A 139 7.59 -2.29 -22.51
C VAL A 139 7.45 -1.73 -21.10
N LEU A 140 7.26 -2.60 -20.10
CA LEU A 140 7.18 -2.19 -18.70
C LEU A 140 8.50 -1.60 -18.22
N GLU A 141 9.66 -2.19 -18.56
CA GLU A 141 10.98 -1.63 -18.21
C GLU A 141 11.15 -0.21 -18.77
N GLU A 142 10.80 -0.01 -20.05
CA GLU A 142 10.89 1.32 -20.67
C GLU A 142 9.92 2.31 -20.00
N THR A 143 8.72 1.85 -19.63
CA THR A 143 7.72 2.68 -18.94
C THR A 143 8.18 3.07 -17.53
N ILE A 144 8.76 2.13 -16.78
CA ILE A 144 9.34 2.39 -15.45
C ILE A 144 10.45 3.44 -15.57
N ARG A 145 11.36 3.29 -16.54
CA ARG A 145 12.44 4.28 -16.78
C ARG A 145 11.86 5.66 -17.13
N GLN A 146 10.85 5.74 -17.97
CA GLN A 146 10.20 7.00 -18.33
C GLN A 146 9.55 7.67 -17.11
N LEU A 147 8.85 6.90 -16.29
CA LEU A 147 8.20 7.41 -15.09
C LEU A 147 9.21 7.87 -14.04
N LEU A 148 10.27 7.09 -13.79
CA LEU A 148 11.33 7.44 -12.84
C LEU A 148 12.22 8.61 -13.28
N SER A 149 12.13 9.01 -14.55
CA SER A 149 12.79 10.23 -15.03
C SER A 149 12.15 11.51 -14.45
N ASP A 150 10.92 11.43 -13.92
CA ASP A 150 10.28 12.52 -13.17
C ASP A 150 10.69 12.46 -11.68
N PRO A 151 11.30 13.51 -11.11
CA PRO A 151 11.69 13.57 -9.70
C PRO A 151 10.54 13.32 -8.70
N ASN A 152 9.30 13.68 -9.06
CA ASN A 152 8.14 13.45 -8.20
C ASN A 152 7.85 11.95 -8.08
N ASN A 153 7.93 11.23 -9.20
CA ASN A 153 7.76 9.78 -9.22
C ASN A 153 8.92 9.06 -8.53
N GLN A 154 10.15 9.59 -8.64
CA GLN A 154 11.30 9.07 -7.88
C GLN A 154 11.08 9.20 -6.38
N THR A 155 10.64 10.38 -5.91
CA THR A 155 10.34 10.64 -4.49
C THR A 155 9.19 9.76 -4.00
N ALA A 156 8.14 9.60 -4.81
CA ALA A 156 7.03 8.71 -4.50
C ALA A 156 7.50 7.25 -4.41
N MET A 157 8.35 6.82 -5.35
CA MET A 157 8.90 5.47 -5.35
C MET A 157 9.84 5.23 -4.16
N GLU A 158 10.67 6.19 -3.78
CA GLU A 158 11.51 6.13 -2.59
C GLU A 158 10.67 5.86 -1.32
N LYS A 159 9.55 6.60 -1.16
CA LYS A 159 8.62 6.40 -0.04
C LYS A 159 7.92 5.05 -0.07
N ASN A 160 7.67 4.50 -1.26
CA ASN A 160 6.87 3.31 -1.48
C ASN A 160 7.67 2.08 -1.93
N VAL A 161 9.00 2.11 -1.84
CA VAL A 161 9.86 0.99 -2.28
C VAL A 161 9.60 -0.30 -1.52
N GLU A 162 9.00 -0.19 -0.33
CA GLU A 162 8.49 -1.31 0.46
C GLU A 162 7.48 -2.19 -0.28
N VAL A 163 6.84 -1.65 -1.34
CA VAL A 163 5.97 -2.43 -2.21
C VAL A 163 6.66 -3.67 -2.78
N LEU A 164 7.98 -3.63 -2.98
CA LEU A 164 8.77 -4.77 -3.47
C LEU A 164 9.17 -5.72 -2.35
N VAL A 165 9.23 -5.23 -1.10
CA VAL A 165 9.63 -5.96 0.10
C VAL A 165 8.39 -6.60 0.72
N SER A 166 7.76 -7.51 -0.02
CA SER A 166 6.60 -8.27 0.44
C SER A 166 6.71 -9.75 0.09
N ASN A 167 5.91 -10.57 0.78
CA ASN A 167 5.80 -12.01 0.51
C ASN A 167 5.22 -12.31 -0.89
N ASP A 168 4.49 -11.37 -1.48
CA ASP A 168 3.97 -11.51 -2.84
C ASP A 168 5.05 -11.26 -3.90
N PHE A 169 6.23 -10.75 -3.50
CA PHE A 169 7.30 -10.31 -4.37
C PHE A 169 8.67 -10.86 -3.95
N MET A 170 9.63 -10.00 -3.58
CA MET A 170 11.01 -10.40 -3.36
C MET A 170 11.16 -11.41 -2.20
N LEU A 171 10.26 -11.37 -1.21
CA LEU A 171 10.31 -12.26 -0.05
C LEU A 171 9.57 -13.58 -0.27
N GLY A 172 8.84 -13.73 -1.38
CA GLY A 172 8.04 -14.92 -1.73
C GLY A 172 8.86 -16.15 -2.11
N VAL A 173 10.14 -16.18 -1.76
CA VAL A 173 11.03 -17.32 -1.99
C VAL A 173 11.27 -18.02 -0.67
N MET A 174 11.04 -19.34 -0.66
CA MET A 174 11.49 -20.18 0.45
C MET A 174 12.92 -20.62 0.14
N PRO A 175 13.94 -20.11 0.85
CA PRO A 175 15.27 -20.69 0.77
C PRO A 175 15.16 -22.15 1.20
N GLU A 176 15.86 -23.06 0.52
CA GLU A 176 15.98 -24.45 0.96
C GLU A 176 16.47 -24.45 2.42
N LEU A 177 16.02 -25.42 3.22
CA LEU A 177 16.21 -25.48 4.68
C LEU A 177 17.67 -25.34 5.16
N ASP A 178 18.66 -25.53 4.28
CA ASP A 178 20.09 -25.40 4.54
C ASP A 178 20.79 -24.31 3.69
N SER A 179 20.03 -23.56 2.88
CA SER A 179 20.58 -22.57 1.96
C SER A 179 20.75 -21.22 2.65
N THR A 180 21.99 -20.78 2.74
CA THR A 180 22.37 -19.41 3.15
C THR A 180 22.23 -18.42 1.99
N ARG A 181 21.40 -18.73 0.98
CA ARG A 181 21.36 -18.02 -0.31
C ARG A 181 19.98 -18.06 -0.95
N ILE A 182 19.72 -17.06 -1.79
CA ILE A 182 18.55 -17.01 -2.65
C ILE A 182 18.83 -17.87 -3.90
N PRO A 183 17.91 -18.77 -4.32
CA PRO A 183 18.05 -19.54 -5.55
C PRO A 183 18.35 -18.63 -6.75
N SER A 184 19.38 -18.97 -7.54
CA SER A 184 19.79 -18.13 -8.69
C SER A 184 18.65 -17.95 -9.70
N SER A 185 17.84 -18.98 -9.94
CA SER A 185 16.68 -18.89 -10.83
C SER A 185 15.68 -17.81 -10.38
N PHE A 186 15.48 -17.67 -9.07
CA PHE A 186 14.59 -16.66 -8.50
C PHE A 186 15.26 -15.30 -8.42
N ARG A 187 16.55 -15.25 -8.06
CA ARG A 187 17.29 -13.99 -7.98
C ARG A 187 17.42 -13.32 -9.35
N ASP A 188 17.75 -14.10 -10.37
CA ASP A 188 18.17 -13.57 -11.66
C ASP A 188 17.02 -12.89 -12.42
N ILE A 189 15.77 -13.23 -12.12
CA ILE A 189 14.59 -12.55 -12.71
C ILE A 189 14.43 -11.09 -12.22
N TRP A 190 15.03 -10.72 -11.09
CA TRP A 190 14.95 -9.36 -10.53
C TRP A 190 16.06 -8.43 -11.01
N ILE A 191 17.10 -8.95 -11.69
CA ILE A 191 18.32 -8.19 -12.04
C ILE A 191 17.98 -6.93 -12.83
N ASP A 192 17.11 -7.04 -13.84
CA ASP A 192 16.76 -5.89 -14.70
C ASP A 192 16.05 -4.78 -13.91
N LEU A 193 15.19 -5.15 -12.94
CA LEU A 193 14.54 -4.16 -12.07
C LEU A 193 15.54 -3.55 -11.09
N LEU A 194 16.42 -4.35 -10.49
CA LEU A 194 17.46 -3.84 -9.59
C LEU A 194 18.44 -2.91 -10.32
N ASP A 195 18.74 -3.17 -11.60
CA ASP A 195 19.51 -2.27 -12.45
C ASP A 195 18.77 -0.94 -12.68
N ILE A 196 17.46 -0.99 -12.96
CA ILE A 196 16.64 0.23 -13.09
C ILE A 196 16.67 1.01 -11.77
N LEU A 197 16.44 0.37 -10.63
CA LEU A 197 16.47 1.03 -9.32
C LEU A 197 17.85 1.64 -9.03
N ASN A 198 18.93 0.96 -9.41
CA ASN A 198 20.29 1.49 -9.30
C ASN A 198 20.52 2.72 -10.18
N ASP A 199 19.98 2.73 -11.40
CA ASP A 199 20.10 3.88 -12.31
C ASP A 199 19.47 5.15 -11.72
N TYR A 200 18.45 5.00 -10.88
CA TYR A 200 17.71 6.10 -10.24
C TYR A 200 17.98 6.23 -8.72
N ASN A 201 19.10 5.73 -8.20
CA ASN A 201 19.50 5.84 -6.78
C ASN A 201 18.46 5.29 -5.77
N LEU A 202 17.65 4.32 -6.17
CA LEU A 202 16.61 3.70 -5.33
C LEU A 202 17.08 2.41 -4.63
N LEU A 203 18.33 1.97 -4.84
CA LEU A 203 18.86 0.80 -4.15
C LEU A 203 19.04 1.02 -2.64
N ILE A 204 19.52 2.20 -2.22
CA ILE A 204 19.72 2.49 -0.78
C ILE A 204 18.37 2.53 -0.04
N PRO A 205 17.32 3.22 -0.55
CA PRO A 205 15.97 3.09 0.00
C PRO A 205 15.48 1.65 0.10
N LEU A 206 15.69 0.83 -0.93
CA LEU A 206 15.32 -0.59 -0.93
C LEU A 206 16.07 -1.37 0.16
N LEU A 207 17.39 -1.18 0.27
CA LEU A 207 18.23 -1.81 1.30
C LEU A 207 17.77 -1.39 2.71
N GLY A 208 17.42 -0.11 2.88
CA GLY A 208 16.86 0.41 4.13
C GLY A 208 15.56 -0.29 4.52
N LYS A 209 14.64 -0.49 3.57
CA LYS A 209 13.39 -1.23 3.81
C LYS A 209 13.62 -2.72 4.10
N LEU A 210 14.53 -3.37 3.38
CA LEU A 210 14.93 -4.75 3.68
C LEU A 210 15.51 -4.85 5.10
N TYR A 211 16.38 -3.93 5.49
CA TYR A 211 16.96 -3.90 6.84
C TYR A 211 15.89 -3.67 7.92
N GLN A 212 14.96 -2.73 7.73
CA GLN A 212 13.82 -2.55 8.64
C GLN A 212 13.02 -3.85 8.78
N PHE A 213 12.77 -4.55 7.66
CA PHE A 213 12.08 -5.84 7.66
C PHE A 213 12.86 -6.91 8.45
N THR A 214 14.20 -6.93 8.36
CA THR A 214 15.01 -7.86 9.18
C THR A 214 14.93 -7.56 10.68
N GLY A 215 14.60 -6.33 11.09
CA GLY A 215 14.42 -5.94 12.49
C GLY A 215 13.01 -6.13 13.04
N ASP A 216 12.01 -6.38 12.18
CA ASP A 216 10.61 -6.45 12.59
C ASP A 216 10.28 -7.78 13.29
N SER A 217 10.04 -7.73 14.60
CA SER A 217 9.69 -8.89 15.41
C SER A 217 8.33 -9.50 15.08
N LEU A 218 7.45 -8.77 14.38
CA LEU A 218 6.15 -9.27 13.95
C LEU A 218 6.25 -10.20 12.73
N MET A 219 7.37 -10.14 12.00
CA MET A 219 7.60 -10.93 10.80
C MET A 219 8.19 -12.30 11.11
N SER A 220 7.89 -13.29 10.27
CA SER A 220 8.40 -14.65 10.47
C SER A 220 9.92 -14.73 10.29
N SER A 221 10.58 -15.54 11.13
CA SER A 221 12.04 -15.74 11.09
C SER A 221 12.57 -16.12 9.69
N PRO A 222 11.90 -17.00 8.91
CA PRO A 222 12.31 -17.29 7.53
C PRO A 222 12.28 -16.07 6.60
N LEU A 223 11.25 -15.23 6.69
CA LEU A 223 11.14 -14.04 5.83
C LEU A 223 12.18 -12.97 6.22
N ARG A 224 12.45 -12.79 7.52
CA ARG A 224 13.53 -11.93 8.00
C ARG A 224 14.89 -12.43 7.49
N ASN A 225 15.10 -13.75 7.47
CA ASN A 225 16.30 -14.33 6.87
C ASN A 225 16.40 -14.00 5.37
N VAL A 226 15.33 -14.23 4.59
CA VAL A 226 15.31 -13.91 3.16
C VAL A 226 15.62 -12.44 2.88
N ALA A 227 15.04 -11.52 3.65
CA ALA A 227 15.34 -10.09 3.53
C ALA A 227 16.84 -9.81 3.72
N SER A 228 17.48 -10.43 4.71
CA SER A 228 18.92 -10.27 4.95
C SER A 228 19.79 -10.88 3.85
N LEU A 229 19.34 -11.97 3.22
CA LEU A 229 20.01 -12.58 2.07
C LEU A 229 19.92 -11.67 0.84
N TRP A 230 18.80 -10.97 0.66
CA TRP A 230 18.69 -9.97 -0.41
C TRP A 230 19.67 -8.80 -0.24
N ILE A 231 19.84 -8.31 1.00
CA ILE A 231 20.85 -7.28 1.31
C ILE A 231 22.24 -7.77 0.90
N ASP A 232 22.59 -9.01 1.27
CA ASP A 232 23.87 -9.63 0.94
C ASP A 232 24.07 -9.79 -0.59
N GLU A 233 23.08 -10.33 -1.31
CA GLU A 233 23.13 -10.52 -2.77
C GLU A 233 23.30 -9.19 -3.52
N ILE A 234 22.61 -8.12 -3.08
CA ILE A 234 22.74 -6.79 -3.66
C ILE A 234 24.16 -6.25 -3.45
N PHE A 235 24.69 -6.28 -2.22
CA PHE A 235 26.06 -5.82 -1.96
C PHE A 235 27.11 -6.65 -2.71
N LYS A 236 26.95 -7.97 -2.80
CA LYS A 236 27.84 -8.83 -3.60
C LYS A 236 27.83 -8.44 -5.07
N GLY A 237 26.65 -8.13 -5.63
CA GLY A 237 26.54 -7.62 -7.01
C GLY A 237 27.24 -6.28 -7.19
N LEU A 238 27.07 -5.36 -6.23
CA LEU A 238 27.71 -4.04 -6.25
C LEU A 238 29.25 -4.14 -6.11
N ILE A 239 29.76 -5.02 -5.25
CA ILE A 239 31.20 -5.33 -5.12
C ILE A 239 31.73 -5.83 -6.46
N SER A 240 31.10 -6.85 -7.05
CA SER A 240 31.54 -7.38 -8.33
C SER A 240 31.63 -6.29 -9.39
N LYS A 241 30.62 -5.42 -9.50
CA LYS A 241 30.67 -4.27 -10.40
C LYS A 241 31.85 -3.31 -10.12
N LYS A 242 32.13 -3.02 -8.85
CA LYS A 242 33.23 -2.12 -8.43
C LYS A 242 34.61 -2.68 -8.76
N TYR A 243 34.79 -4.00 -8.65
CA TYR A 243 36.08 -4.68 -8.80
C TYR A 243 36.28 -5.42 -10.13
N VAL A 244 35.28 -5.48 -11.04
CA VAL A 244 35.42 -6.00 -12.42
C VAL A 244 36.53 -5.31 -13.23
N LYS A 245 37.02 -4.13 -12.82
CA LYS A 245 38.23 -3.50 -13.41
C LYS A 245 39.57 -4.10 -12.92
N LYS A 246 39.57 -5.06 -11.99
CA LYS A 246 40.76 -5.73 -11.42
C LYS A 246 40.73 -7.26 -11.51
N GLU A 247 39.63 -7.87 -11.95
CA GLU A 247 39.43 -9.32 -11.94
C GLU A 247 39.90 -10.00 -13.23
N GLU A 248 41.22 -10.24 -13.37
CA GLU A 248 41.76 -11.24 -14.30
C GLU A 248 42.04 -12.60 -13.60
N ASN A 249 41.79 -12.74 -12.29
CA ASN A 249 42.23 -13.90 -11.49
C ASN A 249 41.15 -14.62 -10.65
N MET A 250 39.85 -14.34 -10.79
CA MET A 250 38.81 -15.09 -10.09
C MET A 250 38.33 -16.29 -10.90
N SER A 251 38.11 -17.43 -10.24
CA SER A 251 37.62 -18.65 -10.87
C SER A 251 36.22 -18.45 -11.47
N GLU A 252 35.98 -18.96 -12.68
CA GLU A 252 34.71 -18.82 -13.42
C GLU A 252 33.48 -19.20 -12.58
N GLY A 253 33.62 -20.16 -11.66
CA GLY A 253 32.54 -20.65 -10.81
C GLY A 253 32.04 -19.66 -9.74
N GLU A 254 32.80 -18.64 -9.34
CA GLU A 254 32.35 -17.63 -8.38
C GLU A 254 31.74 -16.40 -9.06
N ILE A 255 32.10 -16.15 -10.33
CA ILE A 255 31.64 -15.03 -11.15
C ILE A 255 30.23 -15.27 -11.71
N GLU A 256 29.86 -16.52 -12.01
CA GLU A 256 28.51 -16.87 -12.47
C GLU A 256 27.45 -16.77 -11.37
N ARG A 257 27.84 -16.67 -10.11
CA ARG A 257 26.95 -16.84 -8.96
C ARG A 257 26.51 -15.53 -8.30
N LYS A 258 26.71 -14.37 -8.91
CA LYS A 258 26.38 -13.05 -8.35
C LYS A 258 25.46 -12.25 -9.26
N ILE A 259 24.75 -11.28 -8.69
CA ILE A 259 23.99 -10.29 -9.47
C ILE A 259 24.96 -9.52 -10.38
N LYS A 260 24.72 -9.58 -11.70
CA LYS A 260 25.50 -8.86 -12.70
C LYS A 260 24.77 -7.59 -13.11
N PHE A 261 24.94 -6.53 -12.33
CA PHE A 261 24.41 -5.21 -12.65
C PHE A 261 24.96 -4.72 -14.00
N LYS A 262 24.06 -4.41 -14.94
CA LYS A 262 24.35 -3.86 -16.27
C LYS A 262 24.54 -2.34 -16.24
N SER A 263 23.91 -1.66 -15.29
CA SER A 263 23.98 -0.20 -15.12
C SER A 263 25.44 0.28 -15.05
N LEU A 264 25.75 1.51 -15.46
CA LEU A 264 27.07 2.13 -15.23
C LEU A 264 27.17 2.87 -13.89
N ASN A 265 26.03 3.15 -13.24
CA ASN A 265 25.98 3.97 -12.02
C ASN A 265 26.50 3.20 -10.81
N GLN A 266 27.43 3.79 -10.07
CA GLN A 266 27.85 3.26 -8.78
C GLN A 266 27.06 3.96 -7.68
N VAL A 267 26.64 3.20 -6.68
CA VAL A 267 26.02 3.77 -5.49
C VAL A 267 27.07 4.66 -4.79
N PRO A 268 26.75 5.93 -4.49
CA PRO A 268 27.68 6.82 -3.82
C PRO A 268 28.16 6.24 -2.48
N VAL A 269 29.45 6.38 -2.20
CA VAL A 269 30.06 5.85 -0.96
C VAL A 269 29.42 6.48 0.28
N GLU A 270 29.01 7.75 0.20
CA GLU A 270 28.36 8.47 1.31
C GLU A 270 26.99 7.87 1.67
N GLU A 271 26.20 7.44 0.69
CA GLU A 271 24.91 6.80 0.94
C GLU A 271 25.09 5.42 1.55
N VAL A 272 26.11 4.66 1.11
CA VAL A 272 26.45 3.39 1.76
C VAL A 272 26.95 3.61 3.18
N GLN A 273 27.76 4.63 3.45
CA GLN A 273 28.19 4.93 4.81
C GLN A 273 26.99 5.26 5.71
N THR A 274 26.00 5.98 5.19
CA THR A 274 24.74 6.25 5.92
C THR A 274 24.00 4.96 6.26
N PHE A 275 23.94 4.01 5.32
CA PHE A 275 23.37 2.68 5.55
C PHE A 275 24.19 1.86 6.55
N GLU A 276 25.53 1.87 6.44
CA GLU A 276 26.45 1.22 7.39
C GLU A 276 26.21 1.73 8.81
N ASP A 277 26.16 3.05 8.98
CA ASP A 277 25.96 3.68 10.28
C ASP A 277 24.59 3.28 10.86
N MET A 278 23.54 3.23 10.05
CA MET A 278 22.23 2.76 10.47
C MET A 278 22.28 1.31 10.98
N VAL A 279 22.93 0.41 10.24
CA VAL A 279 23.06 -1.01 10.60
C VAL A 279 23.91 -1.21 11.86
N LEU A 280 25.04 -0.51 11.97
CA LEU A 280 25.98 -0.64 13.08
C LEU A 280 25.46 -0.01 14.39
N ASN A 281 24.62 1.02 14.29
CA ASN A 281 23.99 1.65 15.47
C ASN A 281 22.86 0.80 16.06
N SER A 282 22.16 0.01 15.24
CA SER A 282 21.03 -0.82 15.66
C SER A 282 21.11 -2.26 15.09
N PRO A 283 22.17 -3.02 15.38
CA PRO A 283 22.36 -4.34 14.77
C PRO A 283 21.28 -5.32 15.23
N ASN A 284 20.85 -6.19 14.32
CA ASN A 284 19.96 -7.31 14.62
C ASN A 284 20.65 -8.66 14.38
N GLU A 285 20.00 -9.75 14.76
CA GLU A 285 20.55 -11.11 14.66
C GLU A 285 20.92 -11.54 13.22
N TYR A 286 20.32 -10.92 12.20
CA TYR A 286 20.54 -11.23 10.79
C TYR A 286 21.68 -10.41 10.16
N VAL A 287 22.29 -9.47 10.89
CA VAL A 287 23.36 -8.61 10.37
C VAL A 287 24.54 -9.41 9.80
N PHE A 288 24.82 -10.57 10.40
CA PHE A 288 25.94 -11.42 9.98
C PHE A 288 25.80 -11.99 8.57
N ASN A 289 24.59 -12.04 8.02
CA ASN A 289 24.36 -12.52 6.66
C ASN A 289 24.93 -11.57 5.60
N TYR A 290 25.00 -10.27 5.89
CA TYR A 290 25.41 -9.25 4.91
C TYR A 290 26.54 -8.31 5.39
N LEU A 291 26.96 -8.40 6.65
CA LEU A 291 27.99 -7.52 7.25
C LEU A 291 29.27 -7.43 6.41
N GLU A 292 29.79 -8.57 5.99
CA GLU A 292 31.04 -8.64 5.23
C GLU A 292 30.92 -7.98 3.87
N SER A 293 29.86 -8.30 3.12
CA SER A 293 29.57 -7.72 1.81
C SER A 293 29.32 -6.21 1.90
N MET A 294 28.61 -5.75 2.93
CA MET A 294 28.37 -4.32 3.17
C MET A 294 29.69 -3.57 3.41
N LEU A 295 30.49 -3.98 4.39
CA LEU A 295 31.73 -3.31 4.77
C LEU A 295 32.81 -3.40 3.69
N CYS A 296 32.88 -4.53 2.96
CA CYS A 296 33.79 -4.69 1.83
C CYS A 296 33.44 -3.73 0.68
N TYR A 297 32.15 -3.48 0.42
CA TYR A 297 31.74 -2.46 -0.54
C TYR A 297 32.18 -1.06 -0.11
N GLY A 298 32.02 -0.72 1.18
CA GLY A 298 32.52 0.52 1.80
C GLY A 298 34.04 0.68 1.78
N GLY A 299 34.78 -0.36 1.37
CA GLY A 299 36.23 -0.34 1.25
C GLY A 299 36.96 -0.52 2.59
N LYS A 300 36.30 -1.09 3.60
CA LYS A 300 36.96 -1.47 4.86
C LYS A 300 37.87 -2.68 4.62
N ASN A 301 38.97 -2.76 5.37
CA ASN A 301 39.90 -3.89 5.28
C ASN A 301 39.38 -5.10 6.08
N GLU A 302 39.99 -6.26 5.83
CA GLU A 302 39.61 -7.53 6.48
C GLU A 302 39.73 -7.47 8.01
N ASP A 303 40.79 -6.81 8.52
CA ASP A 303 40.98 -6.61 9.96
C ASP A 303 39.81 -5.85 10.60
N TYR A 304 39.35 -4.76 9.97
CA TYR A 304 38.20 -3.99 10.46
C TYR A 304 36.91 -4.80 10.44
N ILE A 305 36.69 -5.58 9.38
CA ILE A 305 35.50 -6.44 9.24
C ILE A 305 35.47 -7.47 10.36
N GLU A 306 36.60 -8.14 10.61
CA GLU A 306 36.70 -9.19 11.61
C GLU A 306 36.57 -8.63 13.04
N GLU A 307 37.18 -7.48 13.35
CA GLU A 307 36.98 -6.82 14.64
C GLU A 307 35.53 -6.35 14.83
N THR A 308 34.89 -5.82 13.78
CA THR A 308 33.48 -5.42 13.82
C THR A 308 32.58 -6.64 14.09
N ARG A 309 32.84 -7.77 13.43
CA ARG A 309 32.13 -9.03 13.66
C ARG A 309 32.27 -9.53 15.11
N LYS A 310 33.48 -9.45 15.68
CA LYS A 310 33.73 -9.80 17.09
C LYS A 310 33.00 -8.87 18.07
N LEU A 311 32.92 -7.58 17.77
CA LEU A 311 32.20 -6.62 18.61
C LEU A 311 30.69 -6.85 18.55
N LEU A 312 30.13 -7.02 17.36
CA LEU A 312 28.70 -7.30 17.15
C LEU A 312 28.27 -8.61 17.79
N SER A 313 29.08 -9.68 17.69
CA SER A 313 28.77 -10.96 18.35
C SER A 313 28.73 -10.83 19.88
N LYS A 314 29.63 -10.03 20.47
CA LYS A 314 29.58 -9.70 21.91
C LYS A 314 28.38 -8.83 22.30
N LEU A 315 27.95 -7.92 21.43
CA LEU A 315 26.81 -7.06 21.68
C LEU A 315 25.49 -7.86 21.65
N LEU A 316 25.29 -8.65 20.59
CA LEU A 316 24.08 -9.44 20.38
C LEU A 316 23.97 -10.61 21.37
N SER A 317 25.08 -11.23 21.76
CA SER A 317 25.07 -12.25 22.83
C SER A 317 24.64 -11.70 24.19
N LYS A 318 24.95 -10.43 24.49
CA LYS A 318 24.47 -9.77 25.73
C LYS A 318 22.98 -9.41 25.66
N GLN A 319 22.49 -8.98 24.51
CA GLN A 319 21.05 -8.71 24.32
C GLN A 319 20.21 -9.97 24.53
N ASN A 320 20.69 -11.13 24.07
CA ASN A 320 20.05 -12.43 24.29
C ASN A 320 20.10 -12.92 25.74
N MET A 321 20.94 -12.32 26.60
CA MET A 321 20.99 -12.64 28.04
C MET A 321 20.14 -11.71 28.92
N SER A 322 19.53 -10.66 28.37
CA SER A 322 18.97 -9.54 29.17
C SER A 322 17.45 -9.56 29.35
N TRP A 323 16.78 -10.68 29.12
CA TRP A 323 15.35 -10.84 29.42
C TRP A 323 15.13 -12.15 30.17
N ASP A 324 15.74 -12.26 31.35
CA ASP A 324 15.11 -13.05 32.40
C ASP A 324 13.76 -12.38 32.68
N ASN A 325 12.69 -13.17 32.72
CA ASN A 325 11.27 -12.79 32.67
C ASN A 325 10.78 -11.92 33.84
N SER A 326 11.42 -10.78 34.10
CA SER A 326 10.92 -9.73 34.96
C SER A 326 10.15 -8.75 34.08
N LEU A 327 8.85 -9.00 33.93
CA LEU A 327 7.93 -7.97 33.45
C LEU A 327 8.04 -6.79 34.42
N ALA A 328 8.51 -5.63 33.93
CA ALA A 328 8.29 -4.38 34.63
C ALA A 328 6.77 -4.16 34.69
N THR A 329 6.25 -4.04 35.90
CA THR A 329 4.83 -3.80 36.18
C THR A 329 4.58 -2.31 36.31
N VAL A 330 3.31 -1.90 36.33
CA VAL A 330 2.90 -0.50 36.54
C VAL A 330 3.48 0.07 37.85
N ASP A 331 3.81 -0.80 38.81
CA ASP A 331 4.42 -0.44 40.09
C ASP A 331 5.89 -0.01 39.98
N ASP A 332 6.54 -0.26 38.84
CA ASP A 332 7.93 0.14 38.57
C ASP A 332 8.04 1.56 37.97
N LEU A 333 6.91 2.23 37.73
CA LEU A 333 6.89 3.63 37.30
C LEU A 333 7.12 4.55 38.50
N PRO A 334 8.11 5.45 38.46
CA PRO A 334 8.21 6.49 39.49
C PRO A 334 6.95 7.36 39.45
N GLU A 335 6.37 7.65 40.61
CA GLU A 335 5.23 8.56 40.76
C GLU A 335 5.61 9.92 40.16
N ILE A 336 5.01 10.25 39.03
CA ILE A 336 5.16 11.56 38.38
C ILE A 336 4.14 12.49 39.02
N ASP A 337 4.58 13.20 40.06
CA ASP A 337 3.92 14.43 40.48
C ASP A 337 4.26 15.53 39.46
N ASP A 338 3.23 16.31 39.11
CA ASP A 338 3.20 17.45 38.19
C ASP A 338 2.84 17.16 36.72
N VAL A 339 1.53 17.27 36.44
CA VAL A 339 0.98 17.45 35.09
C VAL A 339 1.11 18.93 34.70
N PRO A 340 1.86 19.29 33.63
CA PRO A 340 1.88 20.67 33.14
C PRO A 340 0.59 21.01 32.39
N GLU A 341 0.08 22.23 32.62
CA GLU A 341 -1.09 22.77 31.92
C GLU A 341 -0.88 22.85 30.39
N VAL A 342 -1.87 22.36 29.64
CA VAL A 342 -1.91 22.40 28.17
C VAL A 342 -2.15 23.85 27.70
N PRO A 343 -1.39 24.37 26.72
CA PRO A 343 -1.58 25.74 26.23
C PRO A 343 -2.81 25.84 25.31
N VAL A 344 -3.61 26.88 25.56
CA VAL A 344 -4.79 27.27 24.78
C VAL A 344 -4.38 27.77 23.40
N ILE A 345 -4.86 27.10 22.35
CA ILE A 345 -4.68 27.48 20.94
C ILE A 345 -5.64 28.63 20.60
N LYS A 346 -5.08 29.72 20.02
CA LYS A 346 -5.84 30.89 19.53
C LYS A 346 -6.50 30.57 18.18
N THR A 347 -7.77 30.94 18.05
CA THR A 347 -8.58 30.82 16.82
C THR A 347 -8.30 31.96 15.84
N GLU A 348 -8.28 31.62 14.55
CA GLU A 348 -8.15 32.52 13.39
C GLU A 348 -9.49 33.22 13.02
N PRO A 349 -9.45 34.32 12.24
CA PRO A 349 -10.62 35.17 11.98
C PRO A 349 -11.60 34.56 10.97
N PRO A 350 -12.87 35.02 10.97
CA PRO A 350 -13.94 34.43 10.18
C PRO A 350 -13.82 34.81 8.69
N VAL A 351 -14.02 33.82 7.82
CA VAL A 351 -14.15 33.97 6.38
C VAL A 351 -15.58 34.41 6.05
N GLU A 352 -15.73 35.41 5.18
CA GLU A 352 -17.02 36.00 4.79
C GLU A 352 -17.95 34.98 4.12
N GLU A 353 -19.22 35.01 4.54
CA GLU A 353 -20.30 34.13 4.08
C GLU A 353 -20.71 34.47 2.64
N ILE A 354 -20.66 33.47 1.75
CA ILE A 354 -21.31 33.55 0.44
C ILE A 354 -22.72 32.98 0.59
N GLU A 355 -23.74 33.84 0.60
CA GLU A 355 -25.14 33.43 0.58
C GLU A 355 -25.49 32.78 -0.77
N VAL A 356 -25.49 31.45 -0.82
CA VAL A 356 -26.10 30.72 -1.93
C VAL A 356 -27.60 30.63 -1.68
N ALA A 357 -28.33 31.55 -2.28
CA ALA A 357 -29.78 31.62 -2.18
C ALA A 357 -30.43 30.29 -2.58
N THR A 358 -31.37 29.84 -1.74
CA THR A 358 -32.44 28.83 -1.97
C THR A 358 -32.26 27.38 -1.51
N THR A 359 -31.22 27.01 -0.74
CA THR A 359 -31.22 25.69 -0.10
C THR A 359 -31.00 25.72 1.41
N ARG A 360 -31.75 24.89 2.16
CA ARG A 360 -31.68 24.74 3.63
C ARG A 360 -30.42 23.99 4.09
N TRP A 361 -29.33 24.09 3.34
CA TRP A 361 -28.06 23.46 3.67
C TRP A 361 -27.16 24.54 4.28
N THR A 362 -26.83 24.37 5.56
CA THR A 362 -25.82 25.19 6.22
C THR A 362 -24.44 24.62 5.93
N LEU A 363 -23.49 25.49 5.55
CA LEU A 363 -22.09 25.11 5.36
C LEU A 363 -21.53 24.62 6.71
N LEU A 364 -20.99 23.41 6.72
CA LEU A 364 -20.44 22.81 7.92
C LEU A 364 -18.98 23.29 8.06
N THR A 365 -18.71 24.18 9.02
CA THR A 365 -17.39 24.80 9.20
C THR A 365 -16.44 23.99 10.07
N ASP A 366 -16.96 23.05 10.87
CA ASP A 366 -16.17 22.14 11.69
C ASP A 366 -16.42 20.69 11.27
N THR A 367 -15.42 20.09 10.62
CA THR A 367 -15.49 18.73 10.08
C THR A 367 -14.83 17.70 11.01
N LYS A 368 -14.34 18.10 12.18
CA LYS A 368 -13.59 17.20 13.09
C LYS A 368 -14.41 16.00 13.55
N GLU A 369 -15.71 16.19 13.75
CA GLU A 369 -16.63 15.10 14.14
C GLU A 369 -16.95 14.11 13.00
N PHE A 370 -16.60 14.45 11.76
CA PHE A 370 -16.88 13.64 10.57
C PHE A 370 -15.62 12.97 10.00
N ARG A 371 -14.51 13.00 10.73
CA ARG A 371 -13.26 12.35 10.33
C ARG A 371 -13.49 10.84 10.20
N GLY A 372 -13.32 10.29 9.00
CA GLY A 372 -13.60 8.88 8.69
C GLY A 372 -15.06 8.54 8.35
N CYS A 373 -15.95 9.53 8.23
CA CYS A 373 -17.31 9.31 7.73
C CYS A 373 -17.38 9.57 6.23
N PRO A 374 -18.00 8.69 5.42
CA PRO A 374 -18.23 8.95 4.00
C PRO A 374 -19.25 10.08 3.85
N LEU A 375 -18.81 11.23 3.35
CA LEU A 375 -19.69 12.36 3.04
C LEU A 375 -20.19 12.21 1.60
N GLY A 376 -21.51 12.13 1.45
CA GLY A 376 -22.16 12.05 0.15
C GLY A 376 -22.00 13.35 -0.66
N VAL A 377 -21.93 13.21 -1.97
CA VAL A 377 -21.85 14.33 -2.91
C VAL A 377 -23.26 14.89 -3.16
N LEU A 378 -23.42 16.22 -3.20
CA LEU A 378 -24.72 16.82 -3.51
C LEU A 378 -25.07 16.59 -5.00
N PRO A 379 -26.36 16.44 -5.38
CA PRO A 379 -26.76 16.08 -6.74
C PRO A 379 -26.32 17.03 -7.87
N HIS A 380 -25.88 18.25 -7.53
CA HIS A 380 -25.44 19.28 -8.47
C HIS A 380 -23.90 19.43 -8.52
N GLN A 381 -23.15 18.71 -7.70
CA GLN A 381 -21.70 18.72 -7.75
C GLN A 381 -21.23 17.67 -8.76
N HIS A 382 -20.80 18.13 -9.91
CA HIS A 382 -20.20 17.31 -10.98
C HIS A 382 -18.69 17.48 -10.98
N GLY A 383 -17.95 16.50 -11.51
CA GLY A 383 -16.48 16.55 -11.55
C GLY A 383 -15.92 17.76 -12.31
N ASP A 384 -16.67 18.24 -13.29
CA ASP A 384 -16.30 19.46 -14.04
C ASP A 384 -16.38 20.75 -13.20
N SER A 385 -17.14 20.73 -12.10
CA SER A 385 -17.41 21.90 -11.24
C SER A 385 -16.67 21.87 -9.90
N ASN A 386 -16.12 20.72 -9.53
CA ASN A 386 -15.31 20.56 -8.34
C ASN A 386 -14.16 19.60 -8.67
N PRO A 387 -12.93 20.10 -8.85
CA PRO A 387 -11.78 19.30 -9.33
C PRO A 387 -11.37 18.18 -8.36
N VAL A 388 -11.96 18.15 -7.16
CA VAL A 388 -11.77 17.08 -6.16
C VAL A 388 -12.72 15.89 -6.40
N LEU A 389 -13.73 16.04 -7.25
CA LEU A 389 -14.64 14.98 -7.67
C LEU A 389 -14.19 14.43 -9.03
N LEU A 390 -13.42 13.34 -9.04
CA LEU A 390 -13.04 12.67 -10.29
C LEU A 390 -14.02 11.52 -10.55
N PHE A 391 -14.80 11.62 -11.63
CA PHE A 391 -15.71 10.56 -12.12
C PHE A 391 -15.03 9.66 -13.14
#